data_AF-A0A0G4KFH4-F1
#
_entry.id   AF-A0A0G4KFH4-F1
#
_cell.length_a   1.000
_cell.length_b   1.000
_cell.length_c   1.000
_cell.angle_alpha   90.00
_cell.angle_beta   90.00
_cell.angle_gamma   90.00
#
_symmetry.space_group_name_H-M   'P 1'
#
loop_
_entity.id
_entity.type
_entity.pdbx_description
1 polymer ?
#
loop_
_entity_poly.entity_id
_entity_poly.type
_entity_poly.pdbx_seq_one_letter_code
_entity_poly.pdbx_strand_id
1 'polypeptide(L)'
;ILDYETIVSPHGWDWDYGSFRGFPNESEYTVVKVDFYNNIKTYLSELENTNIRSLEDIVQYNYDNDGSEGGNPWPLGNPGFYSGQDGFLASLETKGIKDETYLQAVEFTGRSTRDGINHALSLGPKGTKLNGLLVPPDVGQSYQIAAQAGYPVVTLPVSVHESTGMPYGLAIMQTAYGEAELVKWASAIEDLQLTSGTPLKRSLPKWYGYLERNIPINNV
;
A
#
# COMPACT_ATOMS: atom_id res chain seq x y z
N ILE A 1 15.12 -11.54 4.80
CA ILE A 1 15.43 -10.10 4.64
C ILE A 1 16.45 -9.78 5.73
N LEU A 2 17.61 -9.24 5.37
CA LEU A 2 18.76 -9.10 6.30
C LEU A 2 18.73 -7.80 7.09
N ASP A 3 17.94 -6.83 6.62
CA ASP A 3 17.79 -5.45 7.08
C ASP A 3 16.33 -5.14 7.41
N TYR A 4 15.57 -6.13 7.89
CA TYR A 4 14.13 -5.98 8.11
C TYR A 4 13.83 -4.92 9.18
N GLU A 5 14.72 -4.67 10.13
CA GLU A 5 14.55 -3.67 11.19
C GLU A 5 14.42 -2.24 10.67
N THR A 6 14.99 -1.94 9.49
CA THR A 6 14.95 -0.61 8.88
C THR A 6 13.87 -0.46 7.82
N ILE A 7 13.36 -1.57 7.25
CA ILE A 7 12.37 -1.53 6.16
C ILE A 7 10.99 -2.12 6.54
N VAL A 8 10.87 -2.82 7.67
CA VAL A 8 9.60 -3.38 8.18
C VAL A 8 9.28 -2.79 9.54
N SER A 9 8.20 -1.99 9.62
CA SER A 9 7.75 -1.45 10.90
C SER A 9 7.20 -2.55 11.84
N PRO A 10 7.64 -2.59 13.12
CA PRO A 10 7.17 -3.58 14.09
C PRO A 10 5.76 -3.27 14.63
N HIS A 11 5.21 -2.09 14.33
CA HIS A 11 3.94 -1.60 14.90
C HIS A 11 2.78 -1.55 13.91
N GLY A 12 2.95 -2.14 12.72
CA GLY A 12 1.93 -2.16 11.67
C GLY A 12 2.47 -1.60 10.37
N TRP A 13 1.58 -1.39 9.40
CA TRP A 13 1.93 -0.73 8.15
C TRP A 13 2.26 0.74 8.39
N ASP A 14 3.40 1.17 7.87
CA ASP A 14 3.91 2.53 8.01
C ASP A 14 4.86 2.86 6.85
N TRP A 15 4.35 3.64 5.91
CA TRP A 15 5.11 4.20 4.80
C TRP A 15 6.10 5.31 5.19
N ASP A 16 5.97 5.90 6.39
CA ASP A 16 6.89 6.94 6.87
C ASP A 16 7.84 6.44 7.97
N TYR A 17 7.97 5.12 8.09
CA TYR A 17 8.76 4.46 9.12
C TYR A 17 10.21 4.96 9.19
N GLY A 18 10.84 5.24 8.04
CA GLY A 18 12.17 5.85 7.98
C GLY A 18 12.24 7.18 8.73
N SER A 19 11.29 8.09 8.48
CA SER A 19 11.23 9.39 9.16
C SER A 19 10.91 9.25 10.64
N PHE A 20 10.03 8.32 11.04
CA PHE A 20 9.77 8.04 12.45
C PHE A 20 11.02 7.53 13.20
N ARG A 21 11.92 6.85 12.50
CA ARG A 21 13.24 6.47 13.02
C ARG A 21 14.26 7.61 13.00
N GLY A 22 13.93 8.78 12.44
CA GLY A 22 14.84 9.92 12.27
C GLY A 22 15.65 9.90 10.97
N PHE A 23 15.31 9.03 10.02
CA PHE A 23 15.99 8.84 8.73
C PHE A 23 15.02 9.10 7.56
N PRO A 24 14.68 10.36 7.27
CA PRO A 24 13.78 10.69 6.15
C PRO A 24 14.37 10.27 4.79
N ASN A 25 15.69 10.15 4.69
CA ASN A 25 16.41 9.59 3.54
C ASN A 25 16.31 8.05 3.42
N GLU A 26 15.59 7.39 4.33
CA GLU A 26 15.28 5.96 4.33
C GLU A 26 13.75 5.72 4.32
N SER A 27 12.95 6.74 3.97
CA SER A 27 11.48 6.70 4.03
C SER A 27 10.84 6.64 2.64
N GLU A 28 9.90 5.71 2.45
CA GLU A 28 9.05 5.64 1.25
C GLU A 28 8.20 6.91 1.12
N TYR A 29 7.66 7.42 2.22
CA TYR A 29 6.79 8.59 2.19
C TYR A 29 7.52 9.87 1.75
N THR A 30 8.84 9.98 1.97
CA THR A 30 9.68 11.05 1.38
C THR A 30 9.62 11.02 -0.14
N VAL A 31 9.71 9.83 -0.75
CA VAL A 31 9.63 9.65 -2.20
C VAL A 31 8.23 9.99 -2.69
N VAL A 32 7.20 9.38 -2.07
CA VAL A 32 5.80 9.53 -2.47
C VAL A 32 5.35 10.98 -2.48
N LYS A 33 5.66 11.76 -1.44
CA LYS A 33 5.23 13.16 -1.34
C LYS A 33 5.85 14.04 -2.43
N VAL A 34 7.13 13.86 -2.73
CA VAL A 34 7.84 14.63 -3.78
C VAL A 34 7.35 14.24 -5.16
N ASP A 35 7.19 12.95 -5.42
CA ASP A 35 6.74 12.46 -6.73
C ASP A 35 5.27 12.81 -6.97
N PHE A 36 4.39 12.71 -5.97
CA PHE A 36 2.98 13.08 -6.10
C PHE A 36 2.81 14.54 -6.53
N TYR A 37 3.51 15.49 -5.89
CA TYR A 37 3.47 16.91 -6.25
C TYR A 37 3.76 17.15 -7.74
N ASN A 38 4.80 16.48 -8.26
CA ASN A 38 5.21 16.63 -9.66
C ASN A 38 4.28 15.87 -10.63
N ASN A 39 3.89 14.65 -10.27
CA ASN A 39 3.16 13.74 -11.15
C ASN A 39 1.70 14.17 -11.30
N ILE A 40 1.05 14.62 -10.21
CA ILE A 40 -0.35 15.06 -10.28
C ILE A 40 -0.48 16.29 -11.17
N LYS A 41 0.46 17.24 -11.08
CA LYS A 41 0.50 18.41 -11.95
C LYS A 41 0.65 18.02 -13.42
N THR A 42 1.51 17.05 -13.71
CA THR A 42 1.72 16.53 -15.06
C THR A 42 0.42 15.92 -15.60
N TYR A 43 -0.21 15.02 -14.85
CA TYR A 43 -1.49 14.42 -15.22
C TYR A 43 -2.60 15.46 -15.45
N LEU A 44 -2.76 16.41 -14.52
CA LEU A 44 -3.79 17.46 -14.62
C LEU A 44 -3.60 18.39 -15.81
N SER A 45 -2.37 18.56 -16.31
CA SER A 45 -2.09 19.37 -17.49
C SER A 45 -2.65 18.78 -18.79
N GLU A 46 -2.93 17.48 -18.80
CA GLU A 46 -3.48 16.75 -19.95
C GLU A 46 -5.02 16.77 -20.00
N LEU A 47 -5.68 17.20 -18.92
CA LEU A 47 -7.14 17.17 -18.82
C LEU A 47 -7.79 18.43 -19.42
N GLU A 48 -8.83 18.27 -20.22
CA GLU A 48 -9.56 19.41 -20.83
C GLU A 48 -10.87 19.75 -20.09
N ASN A 49 -11.32 18.89 -19.18
CA ASN A 49 -12.66 18.95 -18.57
C ASN A 49 -12.68 19.54 -17.15
N THR A 50 -11.58 20.13 -16.69
CA THR A 50 -11.48 20.74 -15.36
C THR A 50 -10.58 21.97 -15.41
N ASN A 51 -10.79 22.91 -14.48
CA ASN A 51 -9.90 24.06 -14.28
C ASN A 51 -8.79 23.80 -13.25
N ILE A 52 -8.77 22.62 -12.62
CA ILE A 52 -7.74 22.22 -11.65
C ILE A 52 -6.46 21.86 -12.42
N ARG A 53 -5.35 22.54 -12.11
CA ARG A 53 -4.06 22.42 -12.81
C ARG A 53 -2.89 22.09 -11.91
N SER A 54 -3.07 22.07 -10.60
CA SER A 54 -2.01 21.73 -9.66
C SER A 54 -2.51 21.12 -8.36
N LEU A 55 -1.58 20.72 -7.49
CA LEU A 55 -1.92 20.26 -6.14
C LEU A 55 -2.51 21.39 -5.29
N GLU A 56 -2.05 22.62 -5.48
CA GLU A 56 -2.61 23.80 -4.82
C GLU A 56 -4.10 23.98 -5.17
N ASP A 57 -4.45 23.81 -6.44
CA ASP A 57 -5.85 23.89 -6.88
C ASP A 57 -6.71 22.79 -6.23
N ILE A 58 -6.19 21.56 -6.10
CA ILE A 58 -6.88 20.47 -5.38
C ILE A 58 -7.09 20.85 -3.91
N VAL A 59 -6.05 21.33 -3.24
CA VAL A 59 -6.09 21.69 -1.83
C VAL A 59 -7.07 22.83 -1.58
N GLN A 60 -7.07 23.85 -2.44
CA GLN A 60 -8.02 24.95 -2.37
C GLN A 60 -9.45 24.47 -2.64
N TYR A 61 -9.66 23.60 -3.63
CA TYR A 61 -10.97 23.01 -3.90
C TYR A 61 -11.52 22.28 -2.67
N ASN A 62 -10.68 21.50 -1.98
CA ASN A 62 -11.10 20.81 -0.75
C ASN A 62 -11.45 21.78 0.37
N TYR A 63 -10.74 22.90 0.52
CA TYR A 63 -11.10 23.95 1.48
C TYR A 63 -12.41 24.64 1.13
N ASP A 64 -12.62 24.97 -0.14
CA ASP A 64 -13.84 25.63 -0.61
C ASP A 64 -15.08 24.71 -0.51
N ASN A 65 -14.84 23.39 -0.49
CA ASN A 65 -15.87 22.34 -0.44
C ASN A 65 -15.72 21.43 0.81
N ASP A 66 -15.24 21.99 1.92
CA ASP A 66 -14.87 21.22 3.12
C ASP A 66 -16.02 20.37 3.68
N GLY A 67 -17.26 20.83 3.49
CA GLY A 67 -18.46 20.09 3.89
C GLY A 67 -18.65 18.73 3.21
N SER A 68 -18.01 18.48 2.06
CA SER A 68 -18.05 17.19 1.36
C SER A 68 -16.67 16.56 1.12
N GLU A 69 -15.62 17.36 1.04
CA GLU A 69 -14.28 16.90 0.62
C GLU A 69 -13.25 16.83 1.77
N GLY A 70 -13.54 17.43 2.94
CA GLY A 70 -12.65 17.35 4.10
C GLY A 70 -11.32 18.09 3.93
N GLY A 71 -11.36 19.35 3.53
CA GLY A 71 -10.18 20.21 3.49
C GLY A 71 -9.56 20.48 4.87
N ASN A 72 -10.38 20.49 5.94
CA ASN A 72 -9.91 20.62 7.32
C ASN A 72 -10.08 19.30 8.10
N PRO A 73 -9.22 19.03 9.10
CA PRO A 73 -9.42 17.91 10.00
C PRO A 73 -10.70 18.06 10.83
N TRP A 74 -11.31 16.94 11.19
CA TRP A 74 -12.41 16.90 12.17
C TRP A 74 -11.91 17.42 13.53
N PRO A 75 -12.69 18.20 14.31
CA PRO A 75 -14.12 18.49 14.16
C PRO A 75 -14.47 19.72 13.31
N LEU A 76 -13.48 20.37 12.68
CA LEU A 76 -13.72 21.58 11.91
C LEU A 76 -14.13 21.29 10.46
N GLY A 77 -13.68 20.17 9.89
CA GLY A 77 -14.09 19.71 8.57
C GLY A 77 -15.11 18.56 8.59
N ASN A 78 -15.08 17.71 7.56
CA ASN A 78 -16.02 16.60 7.39
C ASN A 78 -15.60 15.34 8.20
N PRO A 79 -16.52 14.68 8.93
CA PRO A 79 -16.18 13.51 9.77
C PRO A 79 -15.76 12.27 8.97
N GLY A 80 -16.09 12.20 7.67
CA GLY A 80 -15.61 11.17 6.75
C GLY A 80 -14.12 11.31 6.41
N PHE A 81 -13.53 12.48 6.67
CA PHE A 81 -12.13 12.79 6.41
C PHE A 81 -11.48 13.29 7.72
N TYR A 82 -11.25 12.37 8.65
CA TYR A 82 -10.85 12.71 10.02
C TYR A 82 -9.57 13.58 10.09
N SER A 83 -8.53 13.24 9.32
CA SER A 83 -7.28 14.02 9.22
C SER A 83 -7.35 15.17 8.21
N GLY A 84 -8.48 15.32 7.50
CA GLY A 84 -8.62 16.22 6.38
C GLY A 84 -7.79 15.76 5.18
N GLN A 85 -6.84 16.61 4.77
CA GLN A 85 -5.98 16.41 3.59
C GLN A 85 -4.48 16.49 3.91
N ASP A 86 -4.08 15.96 5.06
CA ASP A 86 -2.70 15.94 5.56
C ASP A 86 -1.66 15.42 4.54
N GLY A 87 -2.00 14.39 3.77
CA GLY A 87 -1.13 13.87 2.70
C GLY A 87 -0.87 14.88 1.58
N PHE A 88 -1.88 15.65 1.19
CA PHE A 88 -1.73 16.72 0.18
C PHE A 88 -0.91 17.89 0.73
N LEU A 89 -1.15 18.28 1.98
CA LEU A 89 -0.39 19.35 2.63
C LEU A 89 1.09 18.95 2.77
N ALA A 90 1.37 17.71 3.19
CA ALA A 90 2.73 17.21 3.30
C ALA A 90 3.43 17.12 1.93
N SER A 91 2.70 16.81 0.86
CA SER A 91 3.21 16.86 -0.51
C SER A 91 3.48 18.28 -1.00
N LEU A 92 2.59 19.25 -0.70
CA LEU A 92 2.79 20.68 -1.00
C LEU A 92 4.07 21.23 -0.35
N GLU A 93 4.36 20.86 0.88
CA GLU A 93 5.56 21.30 1.60
C GLU A 93 6.86 20.96 0.85
N THR A 94 6.87 19.86 0.09
CA THR A 94 8.03 19.43 -0.70
C THR A 94 8.33 20.37 -1.86
N LYS A 95 7.32 21.09 -2.37
CA LYS A 95 7.38 21.89 -3.60
C LYS A 95 7.91 21.10 -4.82
N GLY A 96 7.83 19.77 -4.77
CA GLY A 96 8.38 18.87 -5.79
C GLY A 96 9.90 18.83 -5.87
N ILE A 97 10.62 19.37 -4.89
CA ILE A 97 12.09 19.45 -4.92
C ILE A 97 12.68 18.04 -4.73
N LYS A 98 13.49 17.62 -5.71
CA LYS A 98 14.24 16.35 -5.69
C LYS A 98 15.65 16.59 -5.13
N ASP A 99 15.73 16.89 -3.84
CA ASP A 99 16.99 17.14 -3.14
C ASP A 99 17.78 15.86 -2.84
N GLU A 100 18.90 16.01 -2.13
CA GLU A 100 19.74 14.87 -1.74
C GLU A 100 18.99 13.85 -0.87
N THR A 101 18.13 14.30 0.05
CA THR A 101 17.32 13.41 0.91
C THR A 101 16.35 12.59 0.07
N TYR A 102 15.67 13.19 -0.90
CA TYR A 102 14.83 12.47 -1.86
C TYR A 102 15.62 11.42 -2.65
N LEU A 103 16.77 11.81 -3.22
CA LEU A 103 17.58 10.89 -4.04
C LEU A 103 18.09 9.70 -3.22
N GLN A 104 18.51 9.95 -1.97
CA GLN A 104 18.89 8.89 -1.04
C GLN A 104 17.71 7.99 -0.67
N ALA A 105 16.52 8.54 -0.46
CA ALA A 105 15.31 7.77 -0.17
C ALA A 105 14.92 6.86 -1.34
N VAL A 106 15.00 7.35 -2.59
CA VAL A 106 14.77 6.54 -3.79
C VAL A 106 15.75 5.36 -3.86
N GLU A 107 17.05 5.63 -3.67
CA GLU A 107 18.07 4.58 -3.70
C GLU A 107 17.89 3.57 -2.57
N PHE A 108 17.66 4.05 -1.34
CA PHE A 108 17.49 3.20 -0.17
C PHE A 108 16.29 2.27 -0.32
N THR A 109 15.10 2.83 -0.58
CA THR A 109 13.84 2.06 -0.69
C THR A 109 13.91 1.06 -1.83
N GLY A 110 14.43 1.45 -3.00
CA GLY A 110 14.57 0.56 -4.14
C GLY A 110 15.59 -0.55 -3.91
N ARG A 111 16.78 -0.25 -3.37
CA ARG A 111 17.85 -1.23 -3.18
C ARG A 111 17.55 -2.22 -2.06
N SER A 112 17.21 -1.72 -0.86
CA SER A 112 16.98 -2.55 0.33
C SER A 112 15.87 -3.58 0.12
N THR A 113 14.75 -3.16 -0.48
CA THR A 113 13.61 -4.06 -0.72
C THR A 113 13.91 -5.09 -1.81
N ARG A 114 14.60 -4.72 -2.90
CA ARG A 114 15.06 -5.65 -3.94
C ARG A 114 16.05 -6.67 -3.40
N ASP A 115 17.05 -6.22 -2.64
CA ASP A 115 18.06 -7.09 -2.03
C ASP A 115 17.40 -8.04 -1.02
N GLY A 116 16.47 -7.53 -0.21
CA GLY A 116 15.70 -8.31 0.76
C GLY A 116 14.88 -9.44 0.10
N ILE A 117 14.08 -9.12 -0.92
CA ILE A 117 13.26 -10.11 -1.64
C ILE A 117 14.15 -11.09 -2.41
N ASN A 118 15.15 -10.60 -3.15
CA ASN A 118 16.05 -11.44 -3.95
C ASN A 118 16.83 -12.41 -3.06
N HIS A 119 17.34 -11.94 -1.91
CA HIS A 119 18.00 -12.79 -0.95
C HIS A 119 17.05 -13.85 -0.41
N ALA A 120 15.85 -13.48 0.05
CA ALA A 120 14.88 -14.46 0.55
C ALA A 120 14.54 -15.53 -0.49
N LEU A 121 14.37 -15.16 -1.76
CA LEU A 121 14.15 -16.09 -2.86
C LEU A 121 15.34 -17.01 -3.14
N SER A 122 16.56 -16.60 -2.82
CA SER A 122 17.77 -17.41 -3.00
C SER A 122 17.95 -18.52 -1.95
N LEU A 123 17.17 -18.49 -0.86
CA LEU A 123 17.27 -19.43 0.27
C LEU A 123 16.56 -20.78 0.02
N GLY A 124 16.41 -21.19 -1.24
CA GLY A 124 15.76 -22.46 -1.56
C GLY A 124 16.59 -23.67 -1.13
N PRO A 125 15.95 -24.85 -0.97
CA PRO A 125 16.62 -26.06 -0.52
C PRO A 125 17.81 -26.40 -1.41
N LYS A 126 18.93 -26.82 -0.81
CA LYS A 126 20.15 -27.22 -1.52
C LYS A 126 20.70 -26.13 -2.47
N GLY A 127 20.49 -24.86 -2.14
CA GLY A 127 20.97 -23.73 -2.96
C GLY A 127 20.14 -23.47 -4.21
N THR A 128 18.92 -23.99 -4.28
CA THR A 128 17.96 -23.66 -5.35
C THR A 128 17.30 -22.31 -5.09
N LYS A 129 16.65 -21.74 -6.11
CA LYS A 129 15.81 -20.54 -5.96
C LYS A 129 14.36 -20.96 -5.67
N LEU A 130 13.71 -20.27 -4.73
CA LEU A 130 12.28 -20.41 -4.48
C LEU A 130 11.47 -19.84 -5.67
N ASN A 131 10.38 -20.50 -6.02
CA ASN A 131 9.45 -20.02 -7.06
C ASN A 131 8.54 -18.87 -6.58
N GLY A 132 8.52 -18.58 -5.28
CA GLY A 132 7.64 -17.59 -4.66
C GLY A 132 7.93 -17.43 -3.18
N LEU A 133 7.70 -16.25 -2.64
CA LEU A 133 7.59 -16.02 -1.19
C LEU A 133 6.13 -15.97 -0.81
N LEU A 134 5.68 -16.91 0.02
CA LEU A 134 4.32 -16.87 0.59
C LEU A 134 4.30 -15.86 1.75
N VAL A 135 3.42 -14.87 1.68
CA VAL A 135 3.32 -13.80 2.68
C VAL A 135 1.87 -13.49 3.06
N PRO A 136 1.61 -12.99 4.28
CA PRO A 136 0.29 -12.59 4.72
C PRO A 136 -0.06 -11.18 4.20
N PRO A 137 -1.01 -11.02 3.25
CA PRO A 137 -1.39 -9.71 2.71
C PRO A 137 -2.33 -8.93 3.63
N ASP A 138 -2.89 -9.57 4.66
CA ASP A 138 -3.77 -8.92 5.65
C ASP A 138 -3.02 -7.89 6.52
N VAL A 139 -1.68 -7.98 6.53
CA VAL A 139 -0.79 -6.98 7.12
C VAL A 139 -0.09 -6.19 6.01
N GLY A 140 -0.21 -4.86 6.05
CA GLY A 140 0.24 -3.99 4.97
C GLY A 140 1.76 -3.99 4.75
N GLN A 141 2.55 -4.42 5.75
CA GLN A 141 4.00 -4.51 5.63
C GLN A 141 4.47 -5.47 4.54
N SER A 142 3.71 -6.51 4.20
CA SER A 142 4.19 -7.55 3.26
C SER A 142 4.31 -7.02 1.83
N TYR A 143 3.21 -6.54 1.26
CA TYR A 143 3.17 -6.05 -0.12
C TYR A 143 3.84 -4.68 -0.27
N GLN A 144 3.98 -3.90 0.81
CA GLN A 144 4.73 -2.65 0.81
C GLN A 144 6.18 -2.85 0.32
N ILE A 145 6.86 -3.90 0.80
CA ILE A 145 8.24 -4.20 0.38
C ILE A 145 8.31 -4.49 -1.12
N ALA A 146 7.37 -5.26 -1.65
CA ALA A 146 7.32 -5.55 -3.08
C ALA A 146 6.94 -4.32 -3.92
N ALA A 147 6.06 -3.46 -3.41
CA ALA A 147 5.68 -2.22 -4.07
C ALA A 147 6.88 -1.28 -4.26
N GLN A 148 7.67 -1.06 -3.22
CA GLN A 148 8.92 -0.28 -3.29
C GLN A 148 9.96 -0.92 -4.23
N ALA A 149 10.06 -2.25 -4.23
CA ALA A 149 10.99 -2.96 -5.12
C ALA A 149 10.61 -2.86 -6.61
N GLY A 150 9.33 -2.57 -6.90
CA GLY A 150 8.74 -2.69 -8.23
C GLY A 150 8.56 -4.15 -8.67
N TYR A 151 8.27 -5.03 -7.71
CA TYR A 151 8.20 -6.48 -7.93
C TYR A 151 6.75 -6.99 -7.89
N PRO A 152 6.42 -8.05 -8.63
CA PRO A 152 5.06 -8.53 -8.74
C PRO A 152 4.62 -9.33 -7.50
N VAL A 153 3.33 -9.18 -7.16
CA VAL A 153 2.64 -9.92 -6.10
C VAL A 153 1.28 -10.38 -6.63
N VAL A 154 0.88 -11.60 -6.29
CA VAL A 154 -0.48 -12.12 -6.53
C VAL A 154 -1.10 -12.53 -5.20
N THR A 155 -2.34 -12.12 -4.93
CA THR A 155 -3.09 -12.54 -3.73
C THR A 155 -4.19 -13.51 -4.11
N LEU A 156 -4.27 -14.62 -3.37
CA LEU A 156 -5.27 -15.66 -3.54
C LEU A 156 -6.24 -15.61 -2.36
N PRO A 157 -7.57 -15.59 -2.58
CA PRO A 157 -8.54 -15.66 -1.50
C PRO A 157 -8.48 -17.03 -0.82
N VAL A 158 -8.38 -17.05 0.51
CA VAL A 158 -8.25 -18.29 1.29
C VAL A 158 -9.46 -18.54 2.17
N SER A 159 -9.89 -17.57 2.96
CA SER A 159 -11.07 -17.76 3.82
C SER A 159 -11.63 -16.40 4.27
N VAL A 160 -12.49 -16.45 5.28
CA VAL A 160 -13.05 -15.29 5.97
C VAL A 160 -12.72 -15.34 7.45
N HIS A 161 -12.56 -14.18 8.06
CA HIS A 161 -12.52 -14.03 9.52
C HIS A 161 -13.84 -14.49 10.12
N GLU A 162 -13.82 -15.42 11.09
CA GLU A 162 -15.05 -16.03 11.63
C GLU A 162 -15.99 -15.00 12.27
N SER A 163 -15.41 -14.03 12.99
CA SER A 163 -16.13 -12.99 13.73
C SER A 163 -16.76 -11.92 12.82
N THR A 164 -16.12 -11.58 11.71
CA THR A 164 -16.53 -10.44 10.86
C THR A 164 -17.06 -10.84 9.50
N GLY A 165 -16.77 -12.06 9.03
CA GLY A 165 -17.09 -12.49 7.67
C GLY A 165 -16.23 -11.85 6.57
N MET A 166 -15.26 -11.00 6.94
CA MET A 166 -14.37 -10.32 5.99
C MET A 166 -13.38 -11.32 5.38
N PRO A 167 -13.15 -11.27 4.06
CA PRO A 167 -12.20 -12.16 3.40
C PRO A 167 -10.75 -11.82 3.77
N TYR A 168 -9.91 -12.85 3.87
CA TYR A 168 -8.46 -12.71 3.89
C TYR A 168 -7.82 -13.67 2.88
N GLY A 169 -6.62 -13.32 2.45
CA GLY A 169 -5.89 -14.06 1.42
C GLY A 169 -4.51 -14.54 1.87
N LEU A 170 -3.84 -15.23 0.95
CA LEU A 170 -2.40 -15.49 0.99
C LEU A 170 -1.80 -14.92 -0.29
N ALA A 171 -0.70 -14.20 -0.15
CA ALA A 171 -0.02 -13.60 -1.29
C ALA A 171 1.28 -14.31 -1.61
N ILE A 172 1.64 -14.33 -2.90
CA ILE A 172 2.90 -14.85 -3.40
C ILE A 172 3.67 -13.70 -4.05
N MET A 173 4.88 -13.45 -3.59
CA MET A 173 5.77 -12.43 -4.15
C MET A 173 6.88 -13.07 -4.99
N GLN A 174 7.28 -12.39 -6.06
CA GLN A 174 8.41 -12.76 -6.90
C GLN A 174 9.38 -11.61 -7.15
N THR A 175 10.47 -11.89 -7.86
CA THR A 175 11.37 -10.85 -8.37
C THR A 175 10.78 -10.20 -9.63
N ALA A 176 11.43 -9.15 -10.14
CA ALA A 176 11.04 -8.49 -11.39
C ALA A 176 10.79 -9.49 -12.52
N TYR A 177 9.72 -9.26 -13.28
CA TYR A 177 9.31 -10.08 -14.42
C TYR A 177 8.94 -11.54 -14.07
N GLY A 178 8.65 -11.82 -12.79
CA GLY A 178 8.27 -13.13 -12.28
C GLY A 178 6.79 -13.50 -12.44
N GLU A 179 6.01 -12.72 -13.18
CA GLU A 179 4.55 -12.89 -13.29
C GLU A 179 4.16 -14.26 -13.84
N ALA A 180 4.96 -14.84 -14.76
CA ALA A 180 4.68 -16.17 -15.31
C ALA A 180 4.72 -17.27 -14.23
N GLU A 181 5.67 -17.20 -13.29
CA GLU A 181 5.72 -18.12 -12.15
C GLU A 181 4.55 -17.86 -11.21
N LEU A 182 4.22 -16.59 -10.93
CA LEU A 182 3.10 -16.24 -10.07
C LEU A 182 1.77 -16.77 -10.63
N VAL A 183 1.48 -16.56 -11.92
CA VAL A 183 0.26 -17.05 -12.56
C VAL A 183 0.19 -18.58 -12.52
N LYS A 184 1.30 -19.26 -12.81
CA LYS A 184 1.38 -20.72 -12.77
C LYS A 184 1.03 -21.27 -11.38
N TRP A 185 1.66 -20.75 -10.33
CA TRP A 185 1.43 -21.24 -8.97
C TRP A 185 0.08 -20.78 -8.41
N ALA A 186 -0.34 -19.56 -8.70
CA ALA A 186 -1.66 -19.06 -8.31
C ALA A 186 -2.78 -19.92 -8.91
N SER A 187 -2.71 -20.20 -10.21
CA SER A 187 -3.68 -21.06 -10.90
C SER A 187 -3.70 -22.47 -10.32
N ALA A 188 -2.54 -23.08 -10.06
CA ALA A 188 -2.46 -24.41 -9.47
C ALA A 188 -3.03 -24.45 -8.03
N ILE A 189 -2.77 -23.42 -7.23
CA ILE A 189 -3.29 -23.33 -5.86
C ILE A 189 -4.80 -23.11 -5.87
N GLU A 190 -5.32 -22.23 -6.74
CA GLU A 190 -6.76 -22.02 -6.88
C GLU A 190 -7.47 -23.29 -7.37
N ASP A 191 -6.92 -23.98 -8.37
CA ASP A 191 -7.46 -25.26 -8.84
C ASP A 191 -7.49 -26.28 -7.70
N LEU A 192 -6.38 -26.44 -6.96
CA LEU A 192 -6.33 -27.36 -5.81
C LEU A 192 -7.36 -26.98 -4.74
N GLN A 193 -7.57 -25.69 -4.48
CA GLN A 193 -8.60 -25.20 -3.57
C GLN A 193 -10.00 -25.57 -4.03
N LEU A 194 -10.26 -25.65 -5.33
CA LEU A 194 -11.56 -26.05 -5.87
C LEU A 194 -11.74 -27.57 -5.97
N THR A 195 -10.70 -28.30 -6.39
CA THR A 195 -10.80 -29.71 -6.81
C THR A 195 -10.47 -30.72 -5.71
N SER A 196 -9.66 -30.36 -4.71
CA SER A 196 -9.26 -31.30 -3.65
C SER A 196 -10.39 -31.66 -2.69
N GLY A 197 -10.22 -32.71 -1.88
CA GLY A 197 -11.11 -33.04 -0.75
C GLY A 197 -10.70 -32.39 0.57
N THR A 198 -9.83 -31.36 0.56
CA THR A 198 -9.31 -30.75 1.80
C THR A 198 -10.45 -30.13 2.64
N PRO A 199 -10.41 -30.25 3.98
CA PRO A 199 -11.39 -29.58 4.85
C PRO A 199 -11.24 -28.05 4.83
N LEU A 200 -10.05 -27.53 4.51
CA LEU A 200 -9.76 -26.10 4.48
C LEU A 200 -9.93 -25.55 3.07
N LYS A 201 -11.17 -25.19 2.75
CA LYS A 201 -11.57 -24.64 1.45
C LYS A 201 -11.69 -23.12 1.46
N ARG A 202 -11.49 -22.54 0.27
CA ARG A 202 -11.91 -21.17 -0.02
C ARG A 202 -13.35 -20.94 0.45
N SER A 203 -13.53 -19.97 1.34
CA SER A 203 -14.84 -19.51 1.78
C SER A 203 -15.26 -18.23 1.06
N LEU A 204 -16.55 -18.08 0.79
CA LEU A 204 -17.08 -16.83 0.25
C LEU A 204 -17.22 -15.78 1.36
N PRO A 205 -16.99 -14.49 1.04
CA PRO A 205 -17.28 -13.38 1.96
C PRO A 205 -18.70 -13.47 2.50
N LYS A 206 -18.87 -13.12 3.78
CA LYS A 206 -20.18 -13.01 4.40
C LYS A 206 -20.50 -11.53 4.63
N TRP A 207 -21.73 -11.14 4.30
CA TRP A 207 -22.21 -9.77 4.43
C TRP A 207 -23.06 -9.66 5.68
N TYR A 208 -22.41 -9.47 6.83
CA TYR A 208 -23.11 -9.19 8.08
C TYR A 208 -23.54 -7.72 8.12
N GLY A 209 -24.60 -7.41 8.85
CA GLY A 209 -25.05 -6.02 9.05
C GLY A 209 -25.50 -5.28 7.78
N TYR A 210 -25.72 -5.95 6.64
CA TYR A 210 -26.08 -5.29 5.37
C TYR A 210 -27.44 -4.55 5.40
N LEU A 211 -28.28 -4.83 6.40
CA LEU A 211 -29.53 -4.12 6.68
C LEU A 211 -29.39 -3.10 7.83
N GLU A 212 -28.24 -3.07 8.49
CA GLU A 212 -27.98 -2.12 9.56
C GLU A 212 -27.76 -0.74 8.93
N ARG A 213 -28.47 0.24 9.46
CA ARG A 213 -28.25 1.63 9.11
C ARG A 213 -27.05 2.11 9.92
N ASN A 214 -26.01 2.61 9.25
CA ASN A 214 -24.97 3.39 9.92
C ASN A 214 -25.63 4.64 10.51
N ILE A 215 -25.97 4.59 11.81
CA ILE A 215 -26.49 5.75 12.52
C ILE A 215 -25.26 6.52 13.01
N PRO A 216 -24.98 7.72 12.49
CA PRO A 216 -24.04 8.61 13.16
C PRO A 216 -24.64 8.92 14.53
N ILE A 217 -24.14 8.23 15.55
CA ILE A 217 -24.41 8.58 16.93
C ILE A 217 -23.77 9.95 17.15
N ASN A 218 -24.60 10.95 17.47
CA ASN A 218 -24.15 12.29 17.83
C ASN A 218 -23.03 12.15 18.87
N ASN A 219 -21.80 12.41 18.44
CA ASN A 219 -20.65 12.53 19.34
C ASN A 219 -20.76 13.93 19.95
N VAL A 220 -21.51 14.02 21.06
CA VAL A 220 -21.50 15.19 21.94
C VAL A 220 -20.11 15.34 22.56
#